data_AF-C8WQE0-F1
#
_entry.id   AF-C8WQE0-F1
#
_cell.length_a   1.000
_cell.length_b   1.000
_cell.length_c   1.000
_cell.angle_alpha   90.00
_cell.angle_beta   90.00
_cell.angle_gamma   90.00
#
_symmetry.space_group_name_H-M   'P 1'
#
loop_
_entity.id
_entity.type
_entity.pdbx_description
1 polymer ?
#
loop_
_entity_poly.entity_id
_entity_poly.type
_entity_poly.pdbx_seq_one_letter_code
_entity_poly.pdbx_strand_id
1 'polypeptide(L)'
;MAASPQTMALALGIILISLVVVGVPIYVYASIVFYRVLKKTGVSKPWAAWIPFYNSIKMLNAIGMRGWWILLPTAISLVGLAVSPPGPGHTFTWVTILASTLSGVMLAVWFAKLFRGFGISPVYAYFYAGVGIPVLNILCIIVVFVGLSLIAFRKDVVWWGVR
;
A
#
# COMPACT_ATOMS: atom_id res chain seq x y z
N MET A 1 -21.42 4.69 -28.48
CA MET A 1 -22.53 5.58 -28.04
C MET A 1 -22.06 6.34 -26.82
N ALA A 2 -22.10 7.67 -26.83
CA ALA A 2 -21.74 8.47 -25.66
C ALA A 2 -22.82 8.29 -24.57
N ALA A 3 -22.41 8.19 -23.30
CA ALA A 3 -23.36 8.09 -22.18
C ALA A 3 -24.21 9.37 -22.10
N SER A 4 -25.49 9.24 -21.73
CA SER A 4 -26.34 10.41 -21.54
C SER A 4 -25.83 11.26 -20.37
N PRO A 5 -26.06 12.58 -20.37
CA PRO A 5 -25.67 13.45 -19.25
C PRO A 5 -26.19 12.95 -17.89
N GLN A 6 -27.40 12.37 -17.86
CA GLN A 6 -28.01 11.81 -16.66
C GLN A 6 -27.26 10.57 -16.16
N THR A 7 -26.84 9.67 -17.07
CA THR A 7 -26.02 8.51 -16.73
C THR A 7 -24.64 8.94 -16.22
N MET A 8 -24.03 9.97 -16.81
CA MET A 8 -22.76 10.52 -16.33
C MET A 8 -22.88 11.15 -14.94
N ALA A 9 -23.94 11.93 -14.69
CA ALA A 9 -24.19 12.56 -13.40
C ALA A 9 -24.40 11.52 -12.29
N LEU A 10 -25.18 10.47 -12.56
CA LEU A 10 -25.38 9.37 -11.61
C LEU A 10 -24.07 8.63 -11.33
N ALA A 11 -23.29 8.30 -12.35
CA ALA A 11 -22.01 7.60 -12.19
C ALA A 11 -21.01 8.42 -11.34
N LEU A 12 -20.87 9.71 -11.63
CA LEU A 12 -20.04 10.62 -10.85
C LEU A 12 -20.53 10.77 -9.41
N GLY A 13 -21.85 10.87 -9.21
CA GLY A 13 -22.47 10.92 -7.89
C GLY A 13 -22.16 9.67 -7.05
N ILE A 14 -22.30 8.48 -7.64
CA ILE A 14 -21.96 7.22 -6.97
C ILE A 14 -20.47 7.16 -6.62
N ILE A 15 -19.59 7.56 -7.53
CA ILE A 15 -18.13 7.60 -7.29
C ILE A 15 -17.80 8.55 -6.13
N LEU A 16 -18.34 9.77 -6.14
CA LEU A 16 -18.11 10.76 -5.08
C LEU A 16 -18.60 10.28 -3.72
N ILE A 17 -19.83 9.76 -3.66
CA ILE A 17 -20.40 9.22 -2.42
C ILE A 17 -19.54 8.05 -1.92
N SER A 18 -19.12 7.15 -2.80
CA SER A 18 -18.28 6.01 -2.43
C SER A 18 -16.91 6.47 -1.90
N LEU A 19 -16.27 7.45 -2.55
CA LEU A 19 -15.00 8.02 -2.10
C LEU A 19 -15.10 8.66 -0.72
N VAL A 20 -16.20 9.35 -0.42
CA VAL A 20 -16.38 10.00 0.88
C VAL A 20 -16.77 8.98 1.96
N VAL A 21 -17.81 8.18 1.72
CA VAL A 21 -18.39 7.27 2.74
C VAL A 21 -17.46 6.10 3.03
N VAL A 22 -16.71 5.60 2.05
CA VAL A 22 -15.79 4.47 2.23
C VAL A 22 -14.35 4.96 2.35
N GLY A 23 -13.93 5.89 1.49
CA GLY A 23 -12.53 6.33 1.45
C GLY A 23 -12.10 7.12 2.69
N VAL A 24 -12.93 8.03 3.21
CA VAL A 24 -12.56 8.83 4.40
C VAL A 24 -12.41 7.96 5.65
N PRO A 25 -13.35 7.05 6.00
CA PRO A 25 -13.16 6.17 7.14
C PRO A 25 -11.94 5.26 7.02
N ILE A 26 -11.70 4.68 5.83
CA ILE A 26 -10.51 3.86 5.57
C ILE A 26 -9.23 4.68 5.79
N TYR A 27 -9.18 5.91 5.25
CA TYR A 27 -8.05 6.80 5.40
C TYR A 27 -7.79 7.19 6.86
N VAL A 28 -8.84 7.56 7.62
CA VAL A 28 -8.73 7.91 9.04
C VAL A 28 -8.24 6.72 9.85
N TYR A 29 -8.83 5.54 9.65
CA TYR A 29 -8.41 4.33 10.34
C TYR A 29 -6.96 3.95 10.00
N ALA A 30 -6.59 3.96 8.72
CA ALA A 30 -5.21 3.70 8.29
C ALA A 30 -4.22 4.71 8.91
N SER A 31 -4.58 6.00 8.97
CA SER A 31 -3.75 7.03 9.59
C SER A 31 -3.54 6.78 11.09
N ILE A 32 -4.57 6.32 11.80
CA ILE A 32 -4.46 5.94 13.22
C ILE A 32 -3.54 4.72 13.40
N VAL A 33 -3.68 3.70 12.55
CA VAL A 33 -2.81 2.51 12.56
C VAL A 33 -1.36 2.92 12.34
N PHE A 34 -1.06 3.67 11.29
CA PHE A 34 0.29 4.14 10.99
C PHE A 34 0.86 5.04 12.09
N TYR A 35 0.04 5.91 12.69
CA TYR A 35 0.47 6.75 13.80
C TYR A 35 0.98 5.93 14.98
N ARG A 36 0.25 4.88 15.35
CA ARG A 36 0.63 3.97 16.44
C ARG A 36 1.88 3.15 16.09
N VAL A 37 1.98 2.65 14.86
CA VAL A 37 3.18 1.94 14.39
C VAL A 37 4.41 2.86 14.48
N LEU A 38 4.33 4.07 13.93
CA LEU A 38 5.44 5.05 13.96
C LEU A 38 5.82 5.48 15.38
N LYS A 39 4.86 5.57 16.30
CA LYS A 39 5.17 5.80 17.73
C LYS A 39 6.01 4.68 18.31
N LYS A 40 5.68 3.42 17.99
CA LYS A 40 6.41 2.26 18.50
C LYS A 40 7.82 2.13 17.92
N THR A 41 8.05 2.57 16.69
CA THR A 41 9.39 2.57 16.08
C THR A 41 10.31 3.67 16.60
N GLY A 42 9.80 4.59 17.45
CA GLY A 42 10.60 5.69 18.01
C GLY A 42 10.85 6.85 17.04
N VAL A 43 10.11 6.93 15.92
CA VAL A 43 10.25 8.04 14.97
C VAL A 43 9.79 9.36 15.61
N SER A 44 10.62 10.40 15.53
CA SER A 44 10.40 11.71 16.18
C SER A 44 9.11 12.45 15.78
N LYS A 45 8.49 12.10 14.64
CA LYS A 45 7.30 12.78 14.11
C LYS A 45 6.21 11.77 13.71
N PRO A 46 5.50 11.12 14.65
CA PRO A 46 4.48 10.12 14.34
C PRO A 46 3.25 10.69 13.63
N TRP A 47 2.97 11.98 13.81
CA TRP A 47 1.90 12.70 13.10
C TRP A 47 2.07 12.67 11.57
N ALA A 48 3.27 12.35 11.08
CA ALA A 48 3.54 12.09 9.67
C ALA A 48 2.59 11.04 9.07
N ALA A 49 2.00 10.16 9.89
CA ALA A 49 1.02 9.16 9.50
C ALA A 49 -0.16 9.71 8.68
N TRP A 50 -0.56 10.95 8.93
CA TRP A 50 -1.69 11.62 8.26
C TRP A 50 -1.33 12.17 6.89
N ILE A 51 -0.05 12.45 6.62
CA ILE A 51 0.37 12.99 5.32
C ILE A 51 0.70 11.83 4.40
N PRO A 52 -0.02 11.66 3.27
CA PRO A 52 0.32 10.68 2.25
C PRO A 52 1.77 10.87 1.78
N PHE A 53 2.45 9.79 1.41
CA PHE A 53 3.89 9.75 1.09
C PHE A 53 4.82 10.02 2.27
N TYR A 54 4.57 11.04 3.09
CA TYR A 54 5.42 11.34 4.24
C TYR A 54 5.37 10.23 5.29
N ASN A 55 4.19 9.62 5.50
CA ASN A 55 4.03 8.43 6.35
C ASN A 55 4.93 7.27 5.89
N SER A 56 4.91 6.94 4.60
CA SER A 56 5.71 5.89 3.98
C SER A 56 7.21 6.21 4.04
N ILE A 57 7.62 7.47 3.84
CA ILE A 57 9.02 7.90 4.03
C ILE A 57 9.48 7.63 5.46
N LYS A 58 8.66 7.99 6.46
CA LYS A 58 8.99 7.75 7.87
C LYS A 58 9.04 6.27 8.20
N MET A 59 8.16 5.48 7.62
CA MET A 59 8.16 4.03 7.80
C MET A 59 9.39 3.37 7.16
N LEU A 60 9.79 3.81 5.95
CA LEU A 60 11.03 3.38 5.29
C LEU A 60 12.26 3.71 6.13
N ASN A 61 12.35 4.94 6.64
CA ASN A 61 13.46 5.34 7.50
C ASN A 61 13.50 4.52 8.80
N ALA A 62 12.33 4.17 9.36
CA ALA A 62 12.26 3.32 10.56
C ALA A 62 12.81 1.90 10.30
N ILE A 63 12.63 1.36 9.09
CA ILE A 63 13.16 0.04 8.70
C ILE A 63 14.59 0.09 8.11
N GLY A 64 15.30 1.19 8.32
CA GLY A 64 16.69 1.38 7.85
C GLY A 64 16.82 1.58 6.34
N MET A 65 15.73 1.91 5.63
CA MET A 65 15.72 2.17 4.20
C MET A 65 15.70 3.68 3.92
N ARG A 66 16.25 4.10 2.78
CA ARG A 66 16.24 5.53 2.40
C ARG A 66 14.83 5.94 1.95
N GLY A 67 14.32 7.05 2.47
CA GLY A 67 12.96 7.53 2.17
C GLY A 67 12.60 7.68 0.68
N TRP A 68 13.57 8.01 -0.19
CA TRP A 68 13.32 8.15 -1.64
C TRP A 68 12.93 6.83 -2.33
N TRP A 69 13.13 5.68 -1.69
CA TRP A 69 12.73 4.38 -2.22
C TRP A 69 11.21 4.28 -2.44
N ILE A 70 10.42 5.14 -1.79
CA ILE A 70 8.97 5.27 -2.04
C ILE A 70 8.61 5.46 -3.52
N LEU A 71 9.52 6.06 -4.30
CA LEU A 71 9.31 6.32 -5.71
C LEU A 71 9.49 5.07 -6.59
N LEU A 72 10.20 4.04 -6.12
CA LEU A 72 10.55 2.89 -6.96
C LEU A 72 9.34 2.04 -7.38
N PRO A 73 8.43 1.60 -6.49
CA PRO A 73 7.24 0.86 -6.90
C PRO A 73 6.36 1.69 -7.84
N THR A 74 6.25 2.99 -7.57
CA THR A 74 5.48 3.93 -8.38
C THR A 74 6.07 4.08 -9.78
N ALA A 75 7.39 4.29 -9.88
CA ALA A 75 8.08 4.42 -11.15
C ALA A 75 8.00 3.15 -12.00
N ILE A 76 8.20 1.97 -11.39
CA ILE A 76 8.08 0.68 -12.07
C ILE A 76 6.67 0.50 -12.64
N SER A 77 5.63 0.77 -11.84
CA SER A 77 4.23 0.67 -12.29
C SER A 77 3.92 1.65 -13.43
N LEU A 78 4.44 2.89 -13.37
CA LEU A 78 4.26 3.89 -14.44
C LEU A 78 4.97 3.50 -15.74
N VAL A 79 6.18 2.93 -15.67
CA VAL A 79 6.88 2.40 -16.85
C VAL A 79 6.08 1.26 -17.47
N GLY A 80 5.54 0.35 -16.65
CA GLY A 80 4.67 -0.73 -17.14
C GLY A 80 3.42 -0.23 -17.88
N LEU A 81 2.81 0.85 -17.38
CA LEU A 81 1.68 1.51 -18.02
C LEU A 81 2.09 2.21 -19.33
N ALA A 82 3.24 2.89 -19.35
CA ALA A 82 3.72 3.62 -20.53
C ALA A 82 4.10 2.69 -21.69
N VAL A 83 4.69 1.53 -21.38
CA VAL A 83 5.12 0.55 -22.39
C VAL A 83 3.93 -0.29 -22.90
N SER A 84 2.93 -0.55 -22.05
CA SER A 84 1.75 -1.34 -22.41
C SER A 84 0.48 -0.65 -21.89
N PRO A 85 0.07 0.47 -22.53
CA PRO A 85 -1.13 1.20 -22.13
C PRO A 85 -2.40 0.37 -22.35
N PRO A 86 -3.44 0.55 -21.51
CA PRO A 86 -4.70 -0.16 -21.69
C PRO A 86 -5.40 0.30 -22.98
N GLY A 87 -5.77 -0.65 -23.85
CA GLY A 87 -6.48 -0.35 -25.09
C GLY A 87 -6.96 -1.60 -25.85
N PRO A 88 -8.01 -1.48 -26.68
CA PRO A 88 -8.65 -2.62 -27.36
C PRO A 88 -7.76 -3.38 -28.37
N GLY A 89 -6.55 -2.89 -28.67
CA GLY A 89 -5.58 -3.55 -29.56
C GLY A 89 -4.37 -4.18 -28.85
N HIS A 90 -4.25 -4.04 -27.53
CA HIS A 90 -3.14 -4.61 -26.77
C HIS A 90 -3.56 -5.96 -26.19
N THR A 91 -3.38 -7.02 -26.98
CA THR A 91 -3.91 -8.35 -26.71
C THR A 91 -3.27 -9.09 -25.54
N PHE A 92 -2.18 -8.62 -24.93
CA PHE A 92 -1.71 -9.18 -23.67
C PHE A 92 -0.71 -8.28 -22.94
N THR A 93 -1.04 -7.86 -21.72
CA THR A 93 -0.32 -6.84 -20.94
C THR A 93 0.85 -7.42 -20.13
N TRP A 94 1.65 -8.33 -20.69
CA TRP A 94 2.75 -8.99 -19.95
C TRP A 94 3.70 -8.00 -19.28
N VAL A 95 4.01 -6.89 -19.95
CA VAL A 95 4.87 -5.84 -19.39
C VAL A 95 4.22 -5.17 -18.17
N THR A 96 2.92 -4.87 -18.23
CA THR A 96 2.17 -4.32 -17.09
C THR A 96 2.09 -5.31 -15.94
N ILE A 97 1.86 -6.60 -16.24
CA ILE A 97 1.84 -7.67 -15.24
C ILE A 97 3.21 -7.76 -14.56
N LEU A 98 4.30 -7.90 -15.33
CA LEU A 98 5.66 -7.98 -14.80
C LEU A 98 6.04 -6.75 -13.96
N ALA A 99 5.72 -5.55 -14.44
CA ALA A 99 5.96 -4.31 -13.70
C ALA A 99 5.15 -4.27 -12.39
N SER A 100 3.89 -4.68 -12.42
CA SER A 100 3.06 -4.77 -11.21
C SER A 100 3.57 -5.82 -10.21
N THR A 101 4.05 -6.96 -10.69
CA THR A 101 4.67 -8.00 -9.87
C THR A 101 5.96 -7.51 -9.23
N LEU A 102 6.85 -6.86 -9.98
CA LEU A 102 8.08 -6.27 -9.45
C LEU A 102 7.79 -5.21 -8.38
N SER A 103 6.83 -4.32 -8.65
CA SER A 103 6.34 -3.33 -7.69
C SER A 103 5.80 -3.99 -6.41
N GLY A 104 5.00 -5.05 -6.55
CA GLY A 104 4.47 -5.85 -5.44
C GLY A 104 5.57 -6.53 -4.60
N VAL A 105 6.56 -7.15 -5.24
CA VAL A 105 7.72 -7.77 -4.57
C VAL A 105 8.52 -6.73 -3.77
N MET A 106 8.70 -5.52 -4.30
CA MET A 106 9.37 -4.45 -3.56
C MET A 106 8.60 -4.06 -2.29
N LEU A 107 7.28 -3.87 -2.40
CA LEU A 107 6.42 -3.60 -1.25
C LEU A 107 6.45 -4.75 -0.24
N ALA A 108 6.45 -6.01 -0.70
CA ALA A 108 6.59 -7.19 0.13
C ALA A 108 7.87 -7.15 0.96
N VAL A 109 9.00 -6.78 0.36
CA VAL A 109 10.29 -6.65 1.07
C VAL A 109 10.23 -5.56 2.14
N TRP A 110 9.58 -4.42 1.86
CA TRP A 110 9.43 -3.33 2.83
C TRP A 110 8.61 -3.77 4.04
N PHE A 111 7.45 -4.39 3.81
CA PHE A 111 6.61 -4.90 4.89
C PHE A 111 7.27 -6.07 5.63
N ALA A 112 8.04 -6.92 4.94
CA ALA A 112 8.77 -8.01 5.58
C ALA A 112 9.81 -7.47 6.57
N LYS A 113 10.56 -6.43 6.18
CA LYS A 113 11.50 -5.75 7.09
C LYS A 113 10.79 -5.09 8.26
N LEU A 114 9.65 -4.43 8.01
CA LEU A 114 8.85 -3.83 9.06
C LEU A 114 8.37 -4.87 10.08
N PHE A 115 7.77 -5.97 9.61
CA PHE A 115 7.27 -7.05 10.47
C PHE A 115 8.37 -7.73 11.25
N ARG A 116 9.54 -7.98 10.63
CA ARG A 116 10.72 -8.48 11.35
C ARG A 116 11.16 -7.55 12.47
N GLY A 117 11.11 -6.23 12.24
CA GLY A 117 11.42 -5.25 13.27
C GLY A 117 10.46 -5.27 14.47
N PHE A 118 9.28 -5.87 14.32
CA PHE A 118 8.32 -6.12 15.41
C PHE A 118 8.33 -7.58 15.91
N GLY A 119 9.27 -8.42 15.47
CA GLY A 119 9.32 -9.84 15.82
C GLY A 119 8.20 -10.68 15.21
N ILE A 120 7.47 -10.14 14.22
CA ILE A 120 6.40 -10.84 13.52
C ILE A 120 6.96 -11.57 12.30
N SER A 121 6.45 -12.77 12.03
CA SER A 121 6.84 -13.55 10.86
C SER A 121 6.69 -12.76 9.56
N PRO A 122 7.72 -12.69 8.70
CA PRO A 122 7.65 -11.97 7.43
C PRO A 122 6.75 -12.67 6.39
N VAL A 123 6.25 -13.88 6.68
CA VAL A 123 5.35 -14.64 5.79
C VAL A 123 4.13 -13.81 5.41
N TYR A 124 3.58 -13.01 6.32
CA TYR A 124 2.47 -12.09 6.04
C TYR A 124 2.79 -11.04 4.97
N ALA A 125 4.06 -10.64 4.85
CA ALA A 125 4.50 -9.70 3.83
C ALA A 125 4.83 -10.38 2.50
N TYR A 126 5.25 -11.65 2.49
CA TYR A 126 5.52 -12.39 1.25
C TYR A 126 4.25 -12.76 0.47
N PHE A 127 3.06 -12.66 1.06
CA PHE A 127 1.81 -12.69 0.29
C PHE A 127 1.78 -11.57 -0.78
N TYR A 128 2.34 -10.39 -0.51
CA TYR A 128 2.51 -9.32 -1.52
C TYR A 128 3.45 -9.70 -2.68
N ALA A 129 4.22 -10.78 -2.61
CA ALA A 129 5.09 -11.25 -3.69
C ALA A 129 4.40 -12.24 -4.66
N GLY A 130 3.24 -12.81 -4.28
CA GLY A 130 2.43 -13.71 -5.14
C GLY A 130 1.61 -12.97 -6.20
N VAL A 131 2.09 -11.82 -6.67
CA VAL A 131 1.34 -10.85 -7.46
C VAL A 131 1.30 -11.27 -8.92
N GLY A 132 0.09 -11.64 -9.35
CA GLY A 132 -0.29 -11.92 -10.74
C GLY A 132 -1.80 -12.12 -10.91
N ILE A 133 -2.54 -12.33 -9.82
CA ILE A 133 -4.00 -12.48 -9.83
C ILE A 133 -4.62 -11.30 -9.04
N PRO A 134 -5.45 -10.44 -9.68
CA PRO A 134 -6.05 -9.26 -9.03
C PRO A 134 -6.78 -9.54 -7.72
N VAL A 135 -7.43 -10.71 -7.60
CA VAL A 135 -8.15 -11.14 -6.39
C VAL A 135 -7.19 -11.38 -5.21
N LEU A 136 -6.01 -11.94 -5.48
CA LEU A 136 -4.99 -12.13 -4.43
C LEU A 136 -4.48 -10.80 -3.89
N ASN A 137 -4.46 -9.74 -4.71
CA ASN A 137 -3.97 -8.43 -4.29
C ASN A 137 -4.82 -7.82 -3.16
N ILE A 138 -6.16 -7.94 -3.25
CA ILE A 138 -7.07 -7.46 -2.19
C ILE A 138 -6.82 -8.24 -0.89
N LEU A 139 -6.69 -9.56 -0.96
CA LEU A 139 -6.38 -10.39 0.21
C LEU A 139 -5.03 -10.00 0.82
N CYS A 140 -4.02 -9.71 0.01
CA CYS A 140 -2.71 -9.26 0.50
C CYS A 140 -2.79 -7.92 1.24
N ILE A 141 -3.54 -6.95 0.70
CA ILE A 141 -3.78 -5.67 1.36
C ILE A 141 -4.44 -5.88 2.72
N ILE A 142 -5.49 -6.71 2.79
CA ILE A 142 -6.18 -7.04 4.04
C ILE A 142 -5.21 -7.67 5.04
N VAL A 143 -4.43 -8.68 4.63
CA VAL A 143 -3.47 -9.39 5.51
C VAL A 143 -2.42 -8.43 6.08
N VAL A 144 -1.81 -7.60 5.25
CA VAL A 144 -0.81 -6.62 5.72
C VAL A 144 -1.45 -5.60 6.66
N PHE A 145 -2.66 -5.15 6.36
CA PHE A 145 -3.34 -4.16 7.17
C PHE A 145 -3.80 -4.73 8.53
N VAL A 146 -4.20 -6.00 8.57
CA VAL A 146 -4.43 -6.76 9.81
C VAL A 146 -3.12 -6.86 10.60
N GLY A 147 -2.00 -7.21 9.96
CA GLY A 147 -0.68 -7.26 10.59
C GLY A 147 -0.26 -5.92 11.21
N LEU A 148 -0.43 -4.82 10.48
CA LEU A 148 -0.20 -3.47 10.97
C LEU A 148 -1.14 -3.09 12.12
N SER A 149 -2.40 -3.50 12.06
CA SER A 149 -3.38 -3.28 13.14
C SER A 149 -2.98 -4.05 14.40
N LEU A 150 -2.54 -5.29 14.28
CA LEU A 150 -2.00 -6.07 15.40
C LEU A 150 -0.80 -5.36 16.02
N ILE A 151 0.15 -4.89 15.21
CA ILE A 151 1.28 -4.09 15.69
C ILE A 151 0.80 -2.81 16.39
N ALA A 152 -0.17 -2.10 15.81
CA ALA A 152 -0.63 -0.82 16.34
C ALA A 152 -1.33 -0.95 17.71
N PHE A 153 -2.16 -1.98 17.88
CA PHE A 153 -3.08 -2.08 19.03
C PHE A 153 -2.64 -3.06 20.11
N ARG A 154 -1.83 -4.08 19.79
CA ARG A 154 -1.32 -5.02 20.80
C ARG A 154 -0.21 -4.41 21.64
N LYS A 155 -0.28 -4.54 22.97
CA LYS A 155 0.73 -3.97 23.88
C LYS A 155 2.03 -4.80 23.95
N ASP A 156 1.91 -6.10 23.74
CA ASP A 156 3.00 -7.07 23.79
C ASP A 156 3.91 -7.03 22.54
N VAL A 157 3.43 -6.45 21.45
CA VAL A 157 4.23 -6.25 20.23
C VAL A 157 5.05 -4.97 20.37
N VAL A 158 6.36 -5.14 20.54
CA VAL A 158 7.33 -4.04 20.69
C VAL A 158 8.31 -4.01 19.53
N TRP A 159 8.91 -2.83 19.31
CA TRP A 159 9.91 -2.64 18.27
C TRP A 159 11.27 -3.13 18.75
N TRP A 160 11.85 -4.07 18.01
CA TRP A 160 13.17 -4.67 18.26
C TRP A 160 14.27 -4.09 17.36
N GLY A 161 13.90 -3.22 16.41
CA GLY A 161 14.79 -2.75 15.36
C GLY A 161 14.93 -3.75 14.21
N VAL A 162 15.42 -3.26 13.08
CA VAL A 162 15.78 -4.12 11.95
C VAL A 162 17.23 -4.54 12.14
N ARG A 163 17.46 -5.83 12.46
CA ARG A 163 18.79 -6.45 12.45
C ARG A 163 19.19 -6.81 11.02
#